data_AF-A0A381SQH5-F1
#
_entry.id   AF-A0A381SQH5-F1
#
_cell.length_a   1.000
_cell.length_b   1.000
_cell.length_c   1.000
_cell.angle_alpha   90.00
_cell.angle_beta   90.00
_cell.angle_gamma   90.00
#
_symmetry.space_group_name_H-M   'P 1'
#
loop_
_entity.id
_entity.type
_entity.pdbx_description
1 polymer ?
#
loop_
_entity_poly.entity_id
_entity_poly.type
_entity_poly.pdbx_seq_one_letter_code
_entity_poly.pdbx_strand_id
1 'polypeptide(L)' 'MAWRLPLSISLLIGSVGLCQGDFSLEDLNPNSGTYGQLIGPSDYLGQIFIVFFGHEY' A
#
# COMPACT_ATOMS: atom_id res chain seq x y z
N MET A 1 1.16 18.81 32.11
CA MET A 1 -0.02 18.93 31.24
C MET A 1 0.17 17.99 30.06
N ALA A 2 -0.34 16.76 30.14
CA ALA A 2 -0.34 15.87 28.99
C ALA A 2 -1.47 16.32 28.06
N TRP A 3 -1.12 16.77 26.86
CA TRP A 3 -2.09 17.10 25.82
C TRP A 3 -2.88 15.83 25.47
N ARG A 4 -4.10 15.72 26.02
CA ARG A 4 -5.01 14.61 25.69
C ARG A 4 -5.63 14.94 24.33
N LEU A 5 -5.08 14.38 23.27
CA LEU A 5 -5.76 14.39 21.97
C LEU A 5 -7.12 13.72 22.13
N PRO A 6 -8.21 14.30 21.58
CA PRO A 6 -9.50 13.65 21.56
C PRO A 6 -9.41 12.34 20.75
N LEU A 7 -10.16 11.32 21.19
CA LEU A 7 -10.18 9.99 20.59
C LEU A 7 -10.36 10.02 19.06
N SER A 8 -11.20 10.92 18.56
CA SER A 8 -11.45 11.13 17.13
C SER A 8 -10.20 11.54 16.36
N ILE A 9 -9.34 12.39 16.94
CA ILE A 9 -8.08 12.80 16.30
C ILE A 9 -7.08 11.63 16.31
N SER A 10 -7.00 10.88 17.41
CA SER A 10 -6.16 9.68 17.46
C SER A 10 -6.60 8.60 16.45
N LEU A 11 -7.91 8.41 16.27
CA LEU A 11 -8.49 7.52 15.26
C LEU A 11 -8.16 7.97 13.84
N LEU A 12 -8.24 9.28 13.58
CA LEU A 12 -7.98 9.84 12.25
C LEU A 12 -6.49 9.78 11.89
N ILE A 13 -5.58 10.00 12.85
CA ILE A 13 -4.14 9.81 12.65
C ILE A 13 -3.82 8.32 12.44
N GLY A 14 -4.44 7.44 13.23
CA GLY A 14 -4.27 5.99 13.09
C GLY A 14 -4.77 5.45 11.76
N SER A 15 -5.90 5.94 11.25
CA SER A 15 -6.43 5.49 9.96
C SER A 15 -5.51 5.89 8.81
N VAL A 16 -5.01 7.13 8.78
CA VAL A 16 -4.09 7.61 7.74
C VAL A 16 -2.74 6.90 7.79
N GLY A 17 -2.24 6.57 8.99
CA GLY A 17 -0.95 5.89 9.18
C GLY A 17 -0.98 4.40 8.86
N LEU A 18 -2.13 3.73 9.05
CA LEU A 18 -2.27 2.28 8.86
C LEU A 18 -2.94 1.90 7.52
N CYS A 19 -3.60 2.82 6.81
CA CYS A 19 -4.32 2.48 5.57
C CYS A 19 -3.49 2.54 4.29
N GLN A 20 -2.26 3.06 4.33
CA GLN A 20 -1.33 3.00 3.18
C GLN A 20 -0.48 1.72 3.26
N GLY A 21 -1.16 0.59 3.48
CA GLY A 21 -0.52 -0.69 3.72
C GLY A 21 0.27 -1.15 2.51
N ASP A 22 1.55 -1.44 2.72
CA ASP A 22 2.32 -2.27 1.80
C ASP A 22 1.58 -3.60 1.61
N PHE A 23 1.56 -4.08 0.38
CA PHE A 23 0.86 -5.30 0.00
C PHE A 23 1.69 -6.01 -1.06
N SER A 24 1.44 -7.30 -1.25
CA SER A 24 2.14 -8.06 -2.28
C SER A 24 1.15 -8.91 -3.07
N LEU A 25 1.30 -8.91 -4.40
CA LEU A 25 0.51 -9.68 -5.35
C LEU A 25 1.45 -10.49 -6.23
N GLU A 26 0.97 -11.62 -6.73
CA GLU A 26 1.74 -12.42 -7.67
C GLU A 26 1.85 -11.69 -9.02
N ASP A 27 3.07 -11.62 -9.54
CA ASP A 27 3.35 -11.12 -10.87
C ASP A 27 2.94 -12.15 -11.93
N LEU A 28 1.78 -11.93 -12.53
CA LEU A 28 1.23 -12.78 -13.59
C LEU A 28 1.67 -12.35 -15.00
N ASN A 29 2.52 -11.33 -15.15
CA ASN A 29 2.99 -10.88 -16.46
C ASN A 29 4.16 -11.75 -16.94
N PRO A 30 4.00 -12.63 -17.94
CA PRO A 30 5.06 -13.54 -18.40
C PRO A 30 6.26 -12.82 -19.04
N ASN A 31 6.11 -11.54 -19.40
CA ASN A 31 7.20 -10.72 -19.92
C ASN A 31 7.96 -9.96 -18.82
N SER A 32 7.55 -10.11 -17.56
CA SER A 32 8.19 -9.47 -16.42
C SER A 32 9.45 -10.21 -15.99
N GLY A 33 10.46 -9.47 -15.50
CA GLY A 33 11.66 -10.04 -14.90
C GLY A 33 11.42 -10.71 -13.54
N THR A 34 10.26 -10.45 -12.93
CA THR A 34 9.82 -10.99 -11.63
C THR A 34 8.65 -11.96 -11.75
N TYR A 35 8.42 -12.53 -12.94
CA TYR A 35 7.29 -13.42 -13.19
C TYR A 35 7.17 -14.56 -12.17
N GLY A 36 5.96 -14.74 -11.62
CA GLY A 36 5.63 -15.73 -10.59
C GLY A 36 6.10 -15.39 -9.18
N GLN A 37 6.71 -14.21 -8.97
CA GLN A 37 7.09 -13.73 -7.65
C GLN A 37 5.99 -12.87 -7.04
N LEU A 38 5.94 -12.87 -5.71
CA LEU A 38 5.14 -11.92 -4.95
C LEU A 38 5.87 -10.57 -4.94
N ILE A 39 5.28 -9.55 -5.57
CA ILE A 39 5.81 -8.18 -5.67
C ILE A 39 4.81 -7.15 -5.13
N GLY A 40 5.33 -6.06 -4.59
CA GLY A 40 4.56 -5.03 -3.92
C GLY A 40 5.16 -3.63 -4.05
N PRO A 41 4.48 -2.58 -3.54
CA PRO A 41 5.01 -1.23 -3.49
C PRO A 41 6.40 -1.11 -2.83
N SER A 42 6.69 -1.91 -1.80
CA SER A 42 7.99 -1.90 -1.12
C SER A 42 9.17 -2.43 -1.95
N ASP A 43 8.93 -3.18 -3.02
CA ASP A 43 9.99 -3.62 -3.94
C ASP A 43 10.48 -2.49 -4.85
N TYR A 44 9.73 -1.38 -4.94
CA TYR A 44 10.02 -0.23 -5.81
C TYR A 44 10.31 1.06 -5.02
N LEU A 45 10.83 0.95 -3.79
CA LEU A 45 11.19 2.12 -2.97
C LEU A 45 12.13 3.09 -3.72
N GLY A 46 11.79 4.39 -3.66
CA GLY A 46 12.53 5.43 -4.38
C GLY A 46 12.19 5.56 -5.86
N GLN A 47 11.23 4.79 -6.37
CA GLN A 47 10.74 4.85 -7.75
C GLN A 47 9.25 5.22 -7.78
N ILE A 48 8.78 5.65 -8.95
CA ILE A 48 7.35 5.87 -9.19
C ILE A 48 6.71 4.49 -9.44
N PHE A 49 5.71 4.12 -8.65
CA PHE A 49 4.89 2.94 -8.87
C PHE A 49 3.42 3.36 -9.01
N ILE A 50 2.64 2.61 -9.79
CA ILE A 50 1.22 2.84 -10.01
C ILE A 50 0.46 1.56 -9.69
N VAL A 51 -0.59 1.68 -8.88
CA VAL A 51 -1.53 0.59 -8.60
C VAL A 51 -2.86 0.94 -9.25
N PHE A 52 -3.36 0.04 -10.09
CA PHE A 52 -4.63 0.19 -10.78
C PHE A 52 -5.53 -1.00 -10.47
N PHE A 53 -6.74 -0.72 -9.99
CA PHE A 53 -7.79 -1.72 -9.82
C PHE A 53 -8.81 -1.55 -10.95
N GLY A 54 -8.86 -2.52 -11.86
CA GLY A 54 -9.83 -2.56 -12.95
C GLY A 54 -10.87 -3.66 -12.73
N HIS A 55 -12.12 -3.39 -13.11
CA HIS A 55 -13.18 -4.38 -13.22
C HIS A 55 -13.91 -4.15 -14.53
N GLU A 56 -13.99 -5.16 -15.39
CA GLU A 56 -14.75 -5.11 -16.64
C GLU A 56 -16.01 -5.99 -16.50
N TYR A 57 -17.13 -5.53 -17.07
CA TYR A 57 -18.45 -6.17 -17.03
C TYR A 57 -18.68 -7.07 -18.26
#